data_AF-A0A2I0UB61-F1
#
_entry.id   AF-A0A2I0UB61-F1
#
_cell.length_a   1.000
_cell.length_b   1.000
_cell.length_c   1.000
_cell.angle_alpha   90.00
_cell.angle_beta   90.00
_cell.angle_gamma   90.00
#
_symmetry.space_group_name_H-M   'P 1'
#
loop_
_entity.id
_entity.type
_entity.pdbx_description
1 polymer ?
#
loop_
_entity_poly.entity_id
_entity_poly.type
_entity_poly.pdbx_seq_one_letter_code
_entity_poly.pdbx_strand_id
1 'polypeptide(L)'
;MQMQWVRDSAQSFLTVHVPLYVSYIYVTAPRGWASLEHHTEMEFSFFYDTVLWRTGIQTDSVLSARLQIIRIYIREDGRLVIEFKTQAKFRGLFVMEHHSLPDVKSFLMTPDHLGGIEFDLQLLWSAQTFDSPYQLWRATSSYNRKDYSGEYTIFLIPCTVQPTQPWVEPGDKPLPCTAHAPERFLIPIAFQQTNRPVPVVYSLNTEFQLCNNEKVFLMDPTKSEMSLAEMDYKGAFSKGQILYGRVLWNPEQNLNAAYRLQLEKVYLCTGKDGYVPFFDPTGTVYNEGPQYGCIQPNKHLKHRFLLLDRNQPEVTDKYFHDVPFDAHFASELSEFHSVSSMPGVDGFTLKVDALYKVAVPLVRRGWRGQDFEGQSRLWQKEERHRGSSQSRAEFCGGWPPVVPSGHLCDWPGEHGRAPRPAIPRSPLETGLGGW
;
A
#
# COMPACT_ATOMS: atom_id res chain seq x y z
N MET A 1 33.34 -3.39 36.54
CA MET A 1 33.63 -4.43 35.53
C MET A 1 34.83 -5.21 36.02
N GLN A 2 34.60 -6.42 36.50
CA GLN A 2 35.65 -7.32 36.97
C GLN A 2 35.73 -8.47 35.96
N MET A 3 36.93 -8.74 35.46
CA MET A 3 37.17 -9.73 34.41
C MET A 3 38.02 -10.84 35.03
N GLN A 4 37.49 -12.05 35.10
CA GLN A 4 38.17 -13.19 35.68
C GLN A 4 38.40 -14.25 34.59
N TRP A 5 39.66 -14.69 34.48
CA TRP A 5 40.10 -15.65 33.47
C TRP A 5 40.50 -16.95 34.16
N VAL A 6 39.90 -18.07 33.75
CA VAL A 6 40.28 -19.41 34.18
C VAL A 6 40.58 -20.23 32.93
N ARG A 7 41.76 -20.85 32.88
CA ARG A 7 42.17 -21.76 31.80
C ARG A 7 41.84 -23.18 32.20
N ASP A 8 40.94 -23.82 31.47
CA ASP A 8 40.92 -25.27 31.38
C ASP A 8 41.31 -25.69 29.94
N SER A 9 41.99 -26.82 29.83
CA SER A 9 42.87 -27.23 28.73
C SER A 9 42.23 -27.43 27.35
N ALA A 10 40.93 -27.19 27.20
CA ALA A 10 40.22 -27.21 25.92
C ALA A 10 39.31 -26.00 25.68
N GLN A 11 38.80 -25.36 26.75
CA GLN A 11 37.82 -24.28 26.66
C GLN A 11 38.23 -23.14 27.59
N SER A 12 38.32 -21.94 27.02
CA SER A 12 38.43 -20.71 27.81
C SER A 12 37.06 -20.07 27.89
N PHE A 13 36.71 -19.52 29.06
CA PHE A 13 35.50 -18.72 29.20
C PHE A 13 35.81 -17.33 29.73
N LEU A 14 35.02 -16.37 29.27
CA LEU A 14 35.04 -14.98 29.70
C LEU A 14 33.73 -14.70 30.43
N THR A 15 33.83 -14.38 31.71
CA THR A 15 32.70 -13.91 32.50
C THR A 15 32.76 -12.39 32.67
N VAL A 16 31.68 -11.70 32.29
CA VAL A 16 31.52 -10.26 32.43
C VAL A 16 30.45 -9.97 33.46
N HIS A 17 30.84 -9.32 34.56
CA HIS A 17 29.93 -8.81 35.58
C HIS A 17 29.56 -7.35 35.30
N VAL A 18 28.27 -7.10 35.07
CA VAL A 18 27.70 -5.77 34.82
C VAL A 18 26.80 -5.39 36.00
N PRO A 19 27.25 -4.50 36.91
CA PRO A 19 26.42 -4.02 38.00
C PRO A 19 25.47 -2.93 37.50
N LEU A 20 24.18 -3.08 37.80
CA LEU A 20 23.12 -2.11 37.53
C LEU A 20 22.62 -1.53 38.85
N TYR A 21 22.72 -0.20 38.98
CA TYR A 21 22.22 0.56 40.11
C TYR A 21 21.01 1.37 39.68
N VAL A 22 19.86 1.16 40.33
CA VAL A 22 18.60 1.87 40.07
C VAL A 22 18.14 2.51 41.37
N SER A 23 18.00 3.84 41.39
CA SER A 23 17.50 4.58 42.54
C SER A 23 16.15 5.22 42.21
N TYR A 24 15.11 4.85 42.96
CA TYR A 24 13.77 5.41 42.84
C TYR A 24 13.50 6.38 43.99
N ILE A 25 13.34 7.67 43.69
CA ILE A 25 13.10 8.72 44.70
C ILE A 25 11.61 9.09 44.70
N TYR A 26 10.98 9.08 45.87
CA TYR A 26 9.56 9.42 46.04
C TYR A 26 9.33 10.29 47.28
N VAL A 27 8.19 11.00 47.28
CA VAL A 27 7.82 11.93 48.36
C VAL A 27 7.06 11.17 49.44
N THR A 28 7.42 11.40 50.71
CA THR A 28 6.75 10.84 51.89
C THR A 28 6.25 11.95 52.81
N ALA A 29 5.07 11.74 53.42
CA ALA A 29 4.43 12.70 54.32
C ALA A 29 5.07 12.68 55.73
N PRO A 30 5.05 13.79 56.50
CA PRO A 30 4.40 15.07 56.20
C PRO A 30 5.24 16.01 55.33
N ARG A 31 6.58 15.91 55.34
CA ARG A 31 7.50 16.57 54.39
C ARG A 31 8.85 15.85 54.37
N GLY A 32 9.04 14.89 53.47
CA GLY A 32 10.33 14.24 53.26
C GLY A 32 10.47 13.63 51.86
N TRP A 33 11.72 13.45 51.43
CA TRP A 33 12.06 12.64 50.27
C TRP A 33 12.60 11.31 50.79
N ALA A 34 12.15 10.21 50.20
CA ALA A 34 12.68 8.88 50.43
C ALA A 34 13.25 8.34 49.11
N SER A 35 14.29 7.53 49.18
CA SER A 35 14.82 6.79 48.02
C SER A 35 14.77 5.29 48.30
N LEU A 36 14.47 4.52 47.25
CA LEU A 36 14.64 3.08 47.21
C LEU A 36 15.76 2.78 46.23
N GLU A 37 16.86 2.20 46.72
CA GLU A 37 17.99 1.80 45.90
C GLU A 37 17.91 0.29 45.61
N HIS A 38 17.97 -0.06 44.33
CA HIS A 38 18.02 -1.43 43.86
C HIS A 38 19.36 -1.66 43.15
N HIS A 39 20.09 -2.67 43.59
CA HIS A 39 21.33 -3.10 42.97
C HIS A 39 21.14 -4.52 42.43
N THR A 40 21.39 -4.69 41.12
CA THR A 40 21.34 -6.00 40.46
C THR A 40 22.66 -6.20 39.72
N GLU A 41 23.29 -7.36 39.90
CA GLU A 41 24.49 -7.74 39.17
C GLU A 41 24.13 -8.75 38.08
N MET A 42 24.37 -8.40 36.81
CA MET A 42 24.17 -9.30 35.68
C MET A 42 25.48 -9.98 35.31
N GLU A 43 25.45 -11.30 35.17
CA GLU A 43 26.60 -12.12 34.76
C GLU A 43 26.41 -12.66 33.35
N PHE A 44 27.38 -12.42 32.47
CA PHE A 44 27.42 -12.98 31.12
C PHE A 44 28.68 -13.84 30.96
N SER A 45 28.51 -15.13 30.67
CA SER A 45 29.63 -16.07 30.45
C SER A 45 29.69 -16.51 28.99
N PHE A 46 30.83 -16.27 28.33
CA PHE A 46 31.12 -16.65 26.95
C PHE A 46 32.13 -17.79 26.93
N PHE A 47 31.87 -18.87 26.18
CA PHE A 47 32.80 -20.01 26.04
C PHE A 47 33.43 -20.01 24.64
N TYR A 48 34.74 -20.26 24.54
CA TYR A 48 35.44 -20.44 23.27
C TYR A 48 36.54 -21.52 23.34
N ASP A 49 36.66 -22.32 22.28
CA ASP A 49 37.70 -23.34 22.14
C ASP A 49 39.04 -22.68 21.77
N THR A 50 40.10 -23.00 22.51
CA THR A 50 41.44 -22.43 22.25
C THR A 50 42.26 -23.31 21.32
N VAL A 51 42.19 -23.07 20.01
CA VAL A 51 43.13 -23.64 19.03
C VAL A 51 44.17 -22.60 18.61
N LEU A 52 45.42 -22.83 19.06
CA LEU A 52 46.73 -22.38 18.55
C LEU A 52 46.96 -20.90 18.18
N TRP A 53 47.56 -20.18 19.13
CA TRP A 53 48.00 -18.78 19.08
C TRP A 53 49.36 -18.55 18.37
N ARG A 54 49.45 -18.71 17.04
CA ARG A 54 50.60 -18.14 16.27
C ARG A 54 50.23 -17.39 15.00
N THR A 55 49.00 -17.50 14.55
CA THR A 55 48.35 -16.61 13.60
C THR A 55 47.11 -16.12 14.30
N GLY A 56 46.88 -14.81 14.37
CA GLY A 56 45.82 -14.21 15.19
C GLY A 56 44.48 -14.95 15.09
N ILE A 57 43.68 -14.87 16.16
CA ILE A 57 42.36 -15.48 16.32
C ILE A 57 41.58 -15.43 14.99
N GLN A 58 41.63 -16.52 14.23
CA GLN A 58 40.72 -16.81 13.15
C GLN A 58 39.77 -17.84 13.73
N THR A 59 38.72 -17.35 14.38
CA THR A 59 37.49 -18.12 14.41
C THR A 59 37.07 -18.27 12.96
N ASP A 60 36.79 -19.48 12.48
CA ASP A 60 36.06 -19.69 11.23
C ASP A 60 34.71 -18.98 11.35
N SER A 61 34.72 -17.67 11.08
CA SER A 61 33.55 -16.83 11.17
C SER A 61 32.71 -17.21 9.99
N VAL A 62 31.75 -18.11 10.19
CA VAL A 62 30.71 -18.36 9.20
C VAL A 62 30.04 -17.01 8.97
N LEU A 63 30.33 -16.37 7.83
CA LEU A 63 29.79 -15.08 7.42
C LEU A 63 28.32 -15.25 7.06
N SER A 64 27.52 -15.52 8.09
CA SER A 64 26.13 -15.92 8.00
C SER A 64 25.22 -14.70 8.09
N ALA A 65 23.97 -14.88 7.66
CA ALA A 65 22.91 -13.90 7.81
C ALA A 65 21.58 -14.58 8.13
N ARG A 66 20.60 -13.79 8.57
CA ARG A 66 19.20 -14.21 8.57
C ARG A 66 18.56 -13.74 7.28
N LEU A 67 17.98 -14.67 6.50
CA LEU A 67 17.20 -14.37 5.32
C LEU A 67 15.71 -14.56 5.64
N GLN A 68 14.88 -13.59 5.27
CA GLN A 68 13.43 -13.68 5.43
C GLN A 68 12.73 -13.26 4.14
N ILE A 69 11.88 -14.13 3.60
CA ILE A 69 10.98 -13.79 2.49
C ILE A 69 9.96 -12.77 2.98
N ILE A 70 9.81 -11.69 2.21
CA ILE A 70 8.82 -10.64 2.44
C ILE A 70 7.57 -10.94 1.63
N ARG A 71 7.73 -11.19 0.33
CA ARG A 71 6.63 -11.50 -0.59
C ARG A 71 7.10 -12.30 -1.79
N ILE A 72 6.22 -13.15 -2.27
CA ILE A 72 6.34 -13.87 -3.54
C ILE A 72 5.06 -13.60 -4.32
N TYR A 73 5.18 -13.08 -5.53
CA TYR A 73 4.00 -12.75 -6.35
C TYR A 73 4.32 -12.84 -7.84
N ILE A 74 3.27 -12.95 -8.65
CA ILE A 74 3.37 -12.89 -10.11
C ILE A 74 3.12 -11.44 -10.53
N ARG A 75 4.04 -10.88 -11.31
CA ARG A 75 3.88 -9.55 -11.92
C ARG A 75 2.88 -9.63 -13.07
N GLU A 76 2.33 -8.49 -13.50
CA GLU A 76 1.37 -8.38 -14.62
C GLU A 76 1.86 -9.04 -15.92
N ASP A 77 3.17 -9.09 -16.15
CA ASP A 77 3.79 -9.76 -17.29
C ASP A 77 3.94 -11.29 -17.13
N GLY A 78 3.42 -11.86 -16.04
CA GLY A 78 3.43 -13.30 -15.75
C GLY A 78 4.71 -13.83 -15.11
N ARG A 79 5.71 -12.98 -14.81
CA ARG A 79 6.98 -13.40 -14.21
C ARG A 79 6.90 -13.46 -12.68
N LEU A 80 7.60 -14.42 -12.08
CA LEU A 80 7.68 -14.56 -10.63
C LEU A 80 8.65 -13.54 -10.05
N VAL A 81 8.20 -12.83 -9.03
CA VAL A 81 9.02 -11.91 -8.24
C VAL A 81 9.11 -12.43 -6.81
N ILE A 82 10.33 -12.57 -6.31
CA ILE A 82 10.64 -12.95 -4.93
C ILE A 82 11.34 -11.75 -4.29
N GLU A 83 10.75 -11.19 -3.23
CA GLU A 83 11.39 -10.16 -2.43
C GLU A 83 11.70 -10.68 -1.04
N PHE A 84 12.92 -10.40 -0.59
CA PHE A 84 13.42 -10.88 0.68
C PHE A 84 14.32 -9.85 1.33
N LYS A 85 14.43 -9.94 2.66
CA LYS A 85 15.38 -9.17 3.45
C LYS A 85 16.47 -10.06 4.00
N THR A 86 17.67 -9.52 4.11
CA THR A 86 18.77 -10.13 4.84
C THR A 86 19.15 -9.27 6.04
N GLN A 87 19.63 -9.91 7.11
CA GLN A 87 20.28 -9.28 8.25
C GLN A 87 21.65 -9.94 8.45
N ALA A 88 22.72 -9.20 8.17
CA ALA A 88 24.07 -9.72 8.33
C ALA A 88 24.39 -10.02 9.81
N LYS A 89 25.05 -11.14 10.10
CA LYS A 89 25.60 -11.45 11.43
C LYS A 89 27.08 -11.08 11.55
N PHE A 90 27.59 -10.31 10.59
CA PHE A 90 28.96 -9.83 10.52
C PHE A 90 28.97 -8.31 10.31
N ARG A 91 30.14 -7.69 10.54
CA ARG A 91 30.33 -6.26 10.27
C ARG A 91 30.70 -6.06 8.79
N GLY A 92 29.77 -5.54 8.00
CA GLY A 92 29.92 -5.45 6.56
C GLY A 92 28.58 -5.48 5.82
N LEU A 93 28.60 -5.77 4.52
CA LEU A 93 27.41 -5.83 3.66
C LEU A 93 27.47 -7.04 2.73
N PHE A 94 26.33 -7.49 2.22
CA PHE A 94 26.33 -8.30 1.00
C PHE A 94 26.35 -7.39 -0.23
N VAL A 95 27.08 -7.81 -1.26
CA VAL A 95 27.27 -7.04 -2.50
C VAL A 95 26.85 -7.87 -3.72
N MET A 96 26.41 -7.22 -4.79
CA MET A 96 26.09 -7.90 -6.05
C MET A 96 27.34 -8.48 -6.71
N GLU A 97 28.38 -7.67 -6.81
CA GLU A 97 29.66 -8.00 -7.45
C GLU A 97 30.80 -7.34 -6.66
N HIS A 98 32.00 -7.90 -6.74
CA HIS A 98 33.17 -7.32 -6.10
C HIS A 98 34.43 -7.50 -6.95
N HIS A 99 35.24 -6.44 -7.07
CA HIS A 99 36.41 -6.42 -7.95
C HIS A 99 37.48 -7.47 -7.60
N SER A 100 37.53 -7.94 -6.35
CA SER A 100 38.48 -9.00 -5.93
C SER A 100 38.04 -10.41 -6.32
N LEU A 101 36.79 -10.58 -6.74
CA LEU A 101 36.20 -11.84 -7.19
C LEU A 101 35.67 -11.65 -8.62
N PRO A 102 36.56 -11.48 -9.62
CA PRO A 102 36.14 -11.44 -11.01
C PRO A 102 35.41 -12.75 -11.35
N ASP A 103 34.34 -12.65 -12.12
CA ASP A 103 33.48 -13.77 -12.55
C ASP A 103 32.53 -14.36 -11.47
N VAL A 104 32.55 -13.83 -10.24
CA VAL A 104 31.61 -14.24 -9.20
C VAL A 104 30.65 -13.09 -8.90
N LYS A 105 29.35 -13.35 -9.10
CA LYS A 105 28.26 -12.45 -8.74
C LYS A 105 27.30 -13.13 -7.79
N SER A 106 26.61 -12.34 -6.97
CA SER A 106 25.47 -12.83 -6.18
C SER A 106 24.32 -13.21 -7.12
N PHE A 107 23.71 -14.38 -6.90
CA PHE A 107 22.69 -14.91 -7.79
C PHE A 107 21.70 -15.82 -7.05
N LEU A 108 20.59 -16.13 -7.73
CA LEU A 108 19.61 -17.11 -7.27
C LEU A 108 19.65 -18.32 -8.20
N MET A 109 20.01 -19.46 -7.62
CA MET A 109 20.03 -20.76 -8.28
C MET A 109 18.67 -21.44 -8.15
N THR A 110 18.21 -21.98 -9.27
CA THR A 110 16.92 -22.63 -9.37
C THR A 110 17.05 -24.14 -9.19
N PRO A 111 15.98 -24.82 -8.71
CA PRO A 111 15.93 -26.28 -8.65
C PRO A 111 16.15 -26.93 -10.02
N ASP A 112 16.80 -28.09 -10.04
CA ASP A 112 17.13 -28.83 -11.28
C ASP A 112 15.88 -29.12 -12.13
N HIS A 113 14.75 -29.46 -11.51
CA HIS A 113 13.50 -29.76 -12.23
C HIS A 113 12.85 -28.53 -12.86
N LEU A 114 13.21 -27.32 -12.43
CA LEU A 114 12.77 -26.06 -13.04
C LEU A 114 13.69 -25.63 -14.19
N GLY A 115 14.70 -26.45 -14.53
CA GLY A 115 15.77 -26.24 -15.50
C GLY A 115 15.51 -25.17 -16.58
N GLY A 116 16.49 -24.26 -16.70
CA GLY A 116 16.53 -23.22 -17.72
C GLY A 116 15.79 -21.93 -17.37
N ILE A 117 15.26 -21.78 -16.14
CA ILE A 117 14.76 -20.49 -15.65
C ILE A 117 15.83 -19.77 -14.85
N GLU A 118 16.08 -18.53 -15.22
CA GLU A 118 17.05 -17.66 -14.56
C GLU A 118 16.31 -16.60 -13.76
N PHE A 119 16.96 -16.11 -12.71
CA PHE A 119 16.44 -15.01 -11.91
C PHE A 119 17.43 -13.85 -11.95
N ASP A 120 16.92 -12.68 -12.31
CA ASP A 120 17.62 -11.42 -12.17
C ASP A 120 17.55 -10.96 -10.71
N LEU A 121 18.66 -11.05 -10.00
CA LEU A 121 18.79 -10.65 -8.60
C LEU A 121 19.27 -9.20 -8.52
N GLN A 122 18.60 -8.40 -7.69
CA GLN A 122 18.89 -6.97 -7.51
C GLN A 122 18.91 -6.60 -6.03
N LEU A 123 19.90 -5.80 -5.63
CA LEU A 123 19.90 -5.10 -4.34
C LEU A 123 19.07 -3.82 -4.46
N LEU A 124 17.92 -3.77 -3.80
CA LEU A 124 17.01 -2.61 -3.85
C LEU A 124 17.40 -1.52 -2.85
N TRP A 125 17.84 -1.93 -1.66
CA TRP A 125 18.15 -1.01 -0.58
C TRP A 125 19.07 -1.66 0.46
N SER A 126 19.91 -0.84 1.11
CA SER A 126 20.80 -1.26 2.18
C SER A 126 20.77 -0.26 3.34
N ALA A 127 20.79 -0.76 4.57
CA ALA A 127 20.95 0.07 5.75
C ALA A 127 22.28 0.80 5.73
N GLN A 128 22.28 2.04 6.22
CA GLN A 128 23.46 2.90 6.28
C GLN A 128 24.33 2.60 7.52
N THR A 129 24.73 1.34 7.67
CA THR A 129 25.57 0.89 8.78
C THR A 129 26.35 -0.35 8.36
N PHE A 130 27.53 -0.56 8.95
CA PHE A 130 28.23 -1.84 8.84
C PHE A 130 27.86 -2.81 9.97
N ASP A 131 27.16 -2.35 11.00
CA ASP A 131 26.83 -3.15 12.16
C ASP A 131 25.51 -3.89 11.98
N SER A 132 25.60 -5.17 11.58
CA SER A 132 24.44 -6.04 11.34
C SER A 132 23.36 -5.40 10.42
N PRO A 133 23.73 -4.86 9.24
CA PRO A 133 22.78 -4.15 8.40
C PRO A 133 21.68 -5.04 7.83
N TYR A 134 20.52 -4.41 7.63
CA TYR A 134 19.43 -4.97 6.85
C TYR A 134 19.57 -4.59 5.38
N GLN A 135 19.31 -5.53 4.47
CA GLN A 135 19.31 -5.28 3.03
C GLN A 135 18.06 -5.88 2.37
N LEU A 136 17.49 -5.17 1.40
CA LEU A 136 16.30 -5.57 0.66
C LEU A 136 16.70 -5.99 -0.76
N TRP A 137 16.20 -7.16 -1.16
CA TRP A 137 16.55 -7.79 -2.42
C TRP A 137 15.31 -8.18 -3.20
N ARG A 138 15.46 -8.23 -4.53
CA ARG A 138 14.44 -8.71 -5.45
C ARG A 138 15.05 -9.63 -6.47
N ALA A 139 14.47 -10.82 -6.60
CA ALA A 139 14.77 -11.75 -7.67
C ALA A 139 13.56 -11.84 -8.62
N THR A 140 13.76 -11.61 -9.92
CA THR A 140 12.69 -11.67 -10.93
C THR A 140 13.00 -12.77 -11.94
N SER A 141 12.06 -13.68 -12.18
CA SER A 141 12.26 -14.76 -13.15
C SER A 141 12.36 -14.23 -14.58
N SER A 142 13.10 -14.91 -15.45
CA SER A 142 13.26 -14.50 -16.85
C SER A 142 11.98 -14.67 -17.68
N TYR A 143 11.19 -15.72 -17.43
CA TYR A 143 9.92 -16.00 -18.11
C TYR A 143 8.86 -16.60 -17.16
N ASN A 144 7.64 -16.80 -17.69
CA ASN A 144 6.49 -17.31 -16.95
C ASN A 144 6.45 -18.85 -16.90
N ARG A 145 6.03 -19.43 -15.78
CA ARG A 145 5.75 -20.87 -15.63
C ARG A 145 4.50 -21.10 -14.79
N LYS A 146 3.88 -22.27 -14.98
CA LYS A 146 2.71 -22.69 -14.19
C LYS A 146 3.11 -23.20 -12.80
N ASP A 147 4.30 -23.78 -12.67
CA ASP A 147 4.82 -24.28 -11.41
C ASP A 147 6.21 -23.70 -11.15
N TYR A 148 6.35 -23.05 -10.00
CA TYR A 148 7.59 -22.51 -9.46
C TYR A 148 7.96 -23.19 -8.14
N SER A 149 7.38 -24.35 -7.86
CA SER A 149 7.65 -25.06 -6.61
C SER A 149 9.01 -25.73 -6.64
N GLY A 150 9.75 -25.62 -5.55
CA GLY A 150 11.06 -26.25 -5.38
C GLY A 150 11.91 -25.56 -4.31
N GLU A 151 13.09 -26.11 -4.08
CA GLU A 151 14.09 -25.54 -3.18
C GLU A 151 15.06 -24.64 -3.95
N TYR A 152 14.95 -23.34 -3.75
CA TYR A 152 15.82 -22.35 -4.37
C TYR A 152 17.03 -22.09 -3.48
N THR A 153 18.18 -21.81 -4.08
CA THR A 153 19.40 -21.46 -3.35
C THR A 153 19.85 -20.06 -3.74
N ILE A 154 19.92 -19.14 -2.78
CA ILE A 154 20.48 -17.80 -3.00
C ILE A 154 21.94 -17.81 -2.57
N PHE A 155 22.81 -17.30 -3.44
CA PHE A 155 24.23 -17.08 -3.17
C PHE A 155 24.48 -15.59 -3.05
N LEU A 156 24.92 -15.13 -1.87
CA LEU A 156 25.25 -13.71 -1.63
C LEU A 156 26.71 -13.56 -1.21
N ILE A 157 27.43 -12.65 -1.87
CA ILE A 157 28.84 -12.35 -1.57
C ILE A 157 28.91 -11.49 -0.30
N PRO A 158 29.47 -11.99 0.82
CA PRO A 158 29.69 -11.17 2.00
C PRO A 158 30.94 -10.29 1.81
N CYS A 159 30.83 -9.01 2.16
CA CYS A 159 31.93 -8.06 2.12
C CYS A 159 32.15 -7.43 3.50
N THR A 160 33.23 -7.81 4.17
CA THR A 160 33.54 -7.39 5.54
C THR A 160 34.39 -6.13 5.58
N VAL A 161 34.15 -5.28 6.56
CA VAL A 161 34.97 -4.09 6.83
C VAL A 161 35.81 -4.28 8.09
N GLN A 162 36.83 -3.44 8.28
CA GLN A 162 37.60 -3.48 9.51
C GLN A 162 36.72 -3.07 10.73
N PRO A 163 36.97 -3.61 11.93
CA PRO A 163 36.17 -3.32 13.12
C PRO A 163 36.06 -1.82 13.45
N THR A 164 37.12 -1.04 13.18
CA THR A 164 37.21 0.39 13.50
C THR A 164 36.78 1.29 12.34
N GLN A 165 36.42 0.74 11.18
CA GLN A 165 36.09 1.51 9.99
C GLN A 165 34.70 2.16 10.17
N PRO A 166 34.58 3.51 10.07
CA PRO A 166 33.29 4.19 10.16
C PRO A 166 32.44 3.92 8.91
N TRP A 167 31.13 4.09 9.03
CA TRP A 167 30.23 4.05 7.87
C TRP A 167 30.61 5.16 6.88
N VAL A 168 30.71 4.79 5.60
CA VAL A 168 30.94 5.72 4.49
C VAL A 168 29.92 5.39 3.41
N GLU A 169 29.18 6.40 2.95
CA GLU A 169 28.27 6.22 1.83
C GLU A 169 29.07 5.86 0.56
N PRO A 170 28.82 4.68 -0.04
CA PRO A 170 29.41 4.31 -1.31
C PRO A 170 28.67 5.09 -2.40
N GLY A 171 29.22 6.21 -2.82
CA GLY A 171 28.81 6.89 -4.06
C GLY A 171 29.28 6.09 -5.29
N ASP A 172 29.94 6.76 -6.24
CA ASP A 172 30.49 6.10 -7.45
C ASP A 172 31.76 5.26 -7.20
N LYS A 173 32.23 5.16 -5.96
CA LYS A 173 33.45 4.40 -5.61
C LYS A 173 33.09 3.01 -5.07
N PRO A 174 33.85 1.97 -5.42
CA PRO A 174 33.66 0.64 -4.86
C PRO A 174 33.82 0.69 -3.34
N LEU A 175 32.98 -0.06 -2.63
CA LEU A 175 33.05 -0.17 -1.18
C LEU A 175 34.44 -0.67 -0.77
N PRO A 176 35.15 0.03 0.14
CA PRO A 176 36.43 -0.44 0.67
C PRO A 176 36.17 -1.55 1.70
N CYS A 177 35.89 -2.75 1.20
CA CYS A 177 35.65 -3.95 1.99
C CYS A 177 36.41 -5.15 1.40
N THR A 178 36.50 -6.23 2.17
CA THR A 178 37.08 -7.50 1.72
C THR A 178 35.95 -8.47 1.41
N ALA A 179 35.80 -8.84 0.14
CA ALA A 179 34.81 -9.81 -0.27
C ALA A 179 35.27 -11.25 -0.01
N HIS A 180 34.31 -12.11 0.31
CA HIS A 180 34.48 -13.52 0.62
C HIS A 180 33.67 -14.40 -0.32
N ALA A 181 33.86 -15.71 -0.24
CA ALA A 181 33.08 -16.67 -1.03
C ALA A 181 31.56 -16.49 -0.79
N PRO A 182 30.71 -16.64 -1.82
CA PRO A 182 29.27 -16.50 -1.66
C PRO A 182 28.69 -17.44 -0.60
N GLU A 183 27.91 -16.87 0.32
CA GLU A 183 27.17 -17.61 1.32
C GLU A 183 25.86 -18.13 0.74
N ARG A 184 25.51 -19.37 1.05
CA ARG A 184 24.32 -20.05 0.51
C ARG A 184 23.12 -19.96 1.46
N PHE A 185 21.94 -19.68 0.90
CA PHE A 185 20.67 -19.64 1.63
C PHE A 185 19.61 -20.47 0.92
N LEU A 186 19.05 -21.47 1.61
CA LEU A 186 18.00 -22.33 1.07
C LEU A 186 16.61 -21.72 1.31
N ILE A 187 15.77 -21.74 0.28
CA ILE A 187 14.43 -21.16 0.28
C ILE A 187 13.46 -22.16 -0.34
N PRO A 188 12.66 -22.87 0.47
CA PRO A 188 11.60 -23.70 -0.06
C PRO A 188 10.45 -22.81 -0.53
N ILE A 189 10.10 -22.93 -1.82
CA ILE A 189 8.95 -22.25 -2.42
C ILE A 189 7.95 -23.32 -2.86
N ALA A 190 6.69 -23.17 -2.44
CA ALA A 190 5.58 -23.97 -2.93
C ALA A 190 4.60 -23.00 -3.62
N PHE A 191 4.86 -22.73 -4.90
CA PHE A 191 4.09 -21.78 -5.68
C PHE A 191 3.63 -22.43 -6.98
N GLN A 192 2.39 -22.90 -6.98
CA GLN A 192 1.70 -23.41 -8.16
C GLN A 192 0.65 -22.40 -8.59
N GLN A 193 0.71 -22.00 -9.86
CA GLN A 193 -0.43 -21.32 -10.48
C GLN A 193 -1.53 -22.36 -10.60
N THR A 194 -2.49 -22.33 -9.66
CA THR A 194 -3.74 -23.05 -9.84
C THR A 194 -4.36 -22.52 -11.13
N ASN A 195 -4.67 -23.41 -12.08
CA ASN A 195 -5.68 -23.15 -13.10
C ASN A 195 -7.02 -22.99 -12.38
N ARG A 196 -7.20 -21.90 -11.62
CA ARG A 196 -8.55 -21.41 -11.40
C ARG A 196 -9.01 -21.03 -12.80
N PRO A 197 -10.19 -21.50 -13.26
CA PRO A 197 -10.74 -20.97 -14.49
C PRO A 197 -10.62 -19.45 -14.41
N VAL A 198 -10.02 -18.84 -15.45
CA VAL A 198 -9.99 -17.39 -15.57
C VAL A 198 -11.41 -16.94 -15.26
N PRO A 199 -11.64 -16.14 -14.21
CA PRO A 199 -12.99 -15.67 -13.93
C PRO A 199 -13.50 -15.12 -15.25
N VAL A 200 -14.59 -15.68 -15.76
CA VAL A 200 -15.28 -15.04 -16.87
C VAL A 200 -15.71 -13.71 -16.30
N VAL A 201 -14.96 -12.67 -16.63
CA VAL A 201 -15.17 -11.33 -16.11
C VAL A 201 -16.44 -10.83 -16.78
N TYR A 202 -17.58 -11.09 -16.15
CA TYR A 202 -18.79 -10.36 -16.47
C TYR A 202 -18.59 -8.95 -15.93
N SER A 203 -18.43 -7.97 -16.82
CA SER A 203 -18.54 -6.56 -16.45
C SER A 203 -20.00 -6.30 -16.09
N LEU A 204 -20.34 -6.53 -14.83
CA LEU A 204 -21.59 -6.09 -14.26
C LEU A 204 -21.55 -4.56 -14.25
N ASN A 205 -22.39 -3.95 -15.07
CA ASN A 205 -22.62 -2.52 -14.98
C ASN A 205 -23.45 -2.34 -13.72
N THR A 206 -22.97 -1.51 -12.82
CA THR A 206 -23.64 -1.23 -11.55
C THR A 206 -23.88 0.25 -11.41
N GLU A 207 -24.97 0.57 -10.73
CA GLU A 207 -25.40 1.92 -10.43
C GLU A 207 -25.42 2.12 -8.92
N PHE A 208 -24.92 3.26 -8.46
CA PHE A 208 -24.99 3.67 -7.07
C PHE A 208 -25.88 4.87 -6.96
N GLN A 209 -26.71 4.84 -5.95
CA GLN A 209 -27.69 5.86 -5.66
C GLN A 209 -27.51 6.31 -4.22
N LEU A 210 -27.66 7.61 -4.02
CA LEU A 210 -27.78 8.17 -2.69
C LEU A 210 -29.26 8.49 -2.47
N CYS A 211 -29.80 8.14 -1.32
CA CYS A 211 -31.14 8.52 -0.91
C CYS A 211 -31.05 9.31 0.39
N ASN A 212 -31.88 10.33 0.52
CA ASN A 212 -32.06 11.12 1.76
C ASN A 212 -33.36 10.76 2.49
N ASN A 213 -34.16 9.86 1.93
CA ASN A 213 -35.45 9.44 2.46
C ASN A 213 -35.49 7.91 2.54
N GLU A 214 -35.76 7.41 3.73
CA GLU A 214 -35.88 5.98 4.03
C GLU A 214 -36.90 5.27 3.12
N LYS A 215 -38.03 5.91 2.85
CA LYS A 215 -39.08 5.31 2.01
C LYS A 215 -38.59 5.06 0.59
N VAL A 216 -37.76 5.97 0.04
CA VAL A 216 -37.18 5.83 -1.31
C VAL A 216 -36.10 4.75 -1.32
N PHE A 217 -35.34 4.63 -0.22
CA PHE A 217 -34.35 3.58 -0.06
C PHE A 217 -34.98 2.17 -0.02
N LEU A 218 -36.14 2.04 0.64
CA LEU A 218 -36.92 0.80 0.77
C LEU A 218 -37.72 0.42 -0.49
N MET A 219 -37.88 1.32 -1.48
CA MET A 219 -38.58 1.03 -2.73
C MET A 219 -37.73 0.14 -3.64
N ASP A 220 -38.37 -0.85 -4.27
CA ASP A 220 -37.73 -1.70 -5.29
C ASP A 220 -37.47 -0.88 -6.57
N PRO A 221 -36.20 -0.58 -6.90
CA PRO A 221 -35.86 0.26 -8.04
C PRO A 221 -36.21 -0.40 -9.39
N THR A 222 -36.45 -1.71 -9.42
CA THR A 222 -36.81 -2.43 -10.65
C THR A 222 -38.30 -2.43 -10.97
N LYS A 223 -39.16 -2.14 -9.97
CA LYS A 223 -40.62 -2.17 -10.08
C LYS A 223 -41.29 -0.83 -9.86
N SER A 224 -40.54 0.17 -9.43
CA SER A 224 -41.06 1.51 -9.18
C SER A 224 -41.38 2.23 -10.48
N GLU A 225 -42.45 3.02 -10.47
CA GLU A 225 -42.81 3.94 -11.56
C GLU A 225 -41.84 5.13 -11.66
N MET A 226 -41.17 5.48 -10.55
CA MET A 226 -40.13 6.52 -10.52
C MET A 226 -38.84 6.04 -11.19
N SER A 227 -38.21 6.90 -11.99
CA SER A 227 -36.94 6.58 -12.66
C SER A 227 -35.77 6.49 -11.68
N LEU A 228 -34.72 5.73 -12.04
CA LEU A 228 -33.50 5.60 -11.23
C LEU A 228 -32.80 6.94 -10.97
N ALA A 229 -32.91 7.88 -11.91
CA ALA A 229 -32.38 9.24 -11.76
C ALA A 229 -33.18 10.09 -10.76
N GLU A 230 -34.49 9.89 -10.68
CA GLU A 230 -35.35 10.58 -9.70
C GLU A 230 -35.18 10.06 -8.28
N MET A 231 -34.88 8.76 -8.12
CA MET A 231 -34.58 8.17 -6.82
C MET A 231 -33.23 8.60 -6.24
N ASP A 232 -32.32 9.03 -7.10
CA ASP A 232 -30.97 9.43 -6.74
C ASP A 232 -30.93 10.89 -6.28
N TYR A 233 -30.74 11.08 -4.98
CA TYR A 233 -30.68 12.37 -4.35
C TYR A 233 -29.43 13.13 -4.78
N LYS A 234 -29.63 14.21 -5.55
CA LYS A 234 -28.56 15.11 -6.02
C LYS A 234 -28.29 16.28 -5.08
N GLY A 235 -29.06 16.45 -4.00
CA GLY A 235 -28.95 17.60 -3.10
C GLY A 235 -27.88 17.45 -2.02
N ALA A 236 -27.81 18.45 -1.13
CA ALA A 236 -26.88 18.44 -0.01
C ALA A 236 -27.51 17.84 1.24
N PHE A 237 -26.80 16.88 1.85
CA PHE A 237 -27.14 16.43 3.19
C PHE A 237 -26.94 17.59 4.18
N SER A 238 -27.75 17.59 5.24
CA SER A 238 -27.73 18.52 6.37
C SER A 238 -27.39 17.78 7.64
N LYS A 239 -26.80 18.47 8.63
CA LYS A 239 -26.46 17.87 9.93
C LYS A 239 -27.70 17.20 10.57
N GLY A 240 -27.52 16.00 11.12
CA GLY A 240 -28.58 15.19 11.71
C GLY A 240 -29.33 14.30 10.72
N GLN A 241 -29.00 14.35 9.43
CA GLN A 241 -29.60 13.44 8.44
C GLN A 241 -28.87 12.09 8.38
N ILE A 242 -29.61 11.09 7.91
CA ILE A 242 -29.07 9.78 7.57
C ILE A 242 -28.94 9.73 6.05
N LEU A 243 -27.75 9.36 5.59
CA LEU A 243 -27.45 9.04 4.21
C LEU A 243 -27.73 7.55 4.00
N TYR A 244 -28.46 7.24 2.94
CA TYR A 244 -28.73 5.89 2.50
C TYR A 244 -28.01 5.66 1.18
N GLY A 245 -27.03 4.76 1.14
CA GLY A 245 -26.33 4.36 -0.07
C GLY A 245 -26.89 3.05 -0.61
N ARG A 246 -27.24 3.02 -1.89
CA ARG A 246 -27.75 1.81 -2.57
C ARG A 246 -26.91 1.50 -3.79
N VAL A 247 -26.51 0.25 -3.96
CA VAL A 247 -25.87 -0.24 -5.18
C VAL A 247 -26.78 -1.29 -5.81
N LEU A 248 -27.03 -1.14 -7.09
CA LEU A 248 -27.80 -2.08 -7.90
C LEU A 248 -27.02 -2.44 -9.17
N TRP A 249 -27.24 -3.63 -9.72
CA TRP A 249 -26.82 -3.88 -11.10
C TRP A 249 -27.72 -3.14 -12.09
N ASN A 250 -27.24 -2.92 -13.31
CA ASN A 250 -28.05 -2.35 -14.36
C ASN A 250 -29.21 -3.32 -14.68
N PRO A 251 -30.48 -2.90 -14.55
CA PRO A 251 -31.64 -3.76 -14.77
C PRO A 251 -31.69 -4.40 -16.17
N GLU A 252 -31.07 -3.78 -17.18
CA GLU A 252 -31.00 -4.30 -18.55
C GLU A 252 -30.15 -5.58 -18.66
N GLN A 253 -29.27 -5.86 -17.69
CA GLN A 253 -28.36 -7.02 -17.74
C GLN A 253 -29.03 -8.36 -17.36
N ASN A 254 -30.29 -8.35 -16.90
CA ASN A 254 -31.15 -9.52 -16.60
C ASN A 254 -30.41 -10.77 -16.09
N LEU A 255 -29.70 -10.63 -14.98
CA LEU A 255 -28.85 -11.68 -14.41
C LEU A 255 -29.60 -12.68 -13.52
N ASN A 256 -30.92 -12.56 -13.37
CA ASN A 256 -31.82 -13.45 -12.62
C ASN A 256 -31.34 -13.78 -11.18
N ALA A 257 -32.03 -14.67 -10.47
CA ALA A 257 -31.66 -15.10 -9.11
C ALA A 257 -30.35 -15.92 -9.02
N ALA A 258 -29.60 -16.07 -10.13
CA ALA A 258 -28.37 -16.86 -10.17
C ALA A 258 -27.18 -16.17 -9.49
N TYR A 259 -27.28 -14.86 -9.26
CA TYR A 259 -26.20 -14.04 -8.71
C TYR A 259 -26.71 -13.18 -7.56
N ARG A 260 -25.83 -12.95 -6.58
CA ARG A 260 -26.09 -12.08 -5.43
C ARG A 260 -25.11 -10.91 -5.46
N LEU A 261 -25.62 -9.69 -5.38
CA LEU A 261 -24.83 -8.49 -5.19
C LEU A 261 -24.65 -8.25 -3.68
N GLN A 262 -23.42 -7.99 -3.25
CA GLN A 262 -23.10 -7.74 -1.85
C GLN A 262 -21.97 -6.71 -1.74
N LEU A 263 -22.15 -5.73 -0.86
CA LEU A 263 -21.15 -4.72 -0.56
C LEU A 263 -20.15 -5.25 0.46
N GLU A 264 -18.89 -5.37 0.09
CA GLU A 264 -17.87 -5.86 1.01
C GLU A 264 -17.26 -4.77 1.88
N LYS A 265 -17.04 -3.58 1.28
CA LYS A 265 -16.40 -2.44 1.96
C LYS A 265 -17.00 -1.12 1.50
N VAL A 266 -17.08 -0.16 2.41
CA VAL A 266 -17.49 1.22 2.11
C VAL A 266 -16.42 2.17 2.59
N TYR A 267 -15.86 2.94 1.65
CA TYR A 267 -14.90 4.00 1.94
C TYR A 267 -15.55 5.37 1.75
N LEU A 268 -15.17 6.32 2.59
CA LEU A 268 -15.51 7.72 2.42
C LEU A 268 -14.23 8.53 2.41
N CYS A 269 -14.00 9.31 1.37
CA CYS A 269 -12.85 10.20 1.32
C CYS A 269 -13.20 11.57 0.76
N THR A 270 -12.37 12.55 1.09
CA THR A 270 -12.47 13.92 0.59
C THR A 270 -11.13 14.29 -0.03
N GLY A 271 -11.17 14.94 -1.19
CA GLY A 271 -9.97 15.47 -1.80
C GLY A 271 -9.47 16.74 -1.10
N LYS A 272 -8.19 16.99 -1.27
CA LYS A 272 -7.51 18.22 -0.87
C LYS A 272 -7.38 19.12 -2.10
N ASP A 273 -7.53 20.43 -1.91
CA ASP A 273 -7.28 21.45 -2.94
C ASP A 273 -8.07 21.21 -4.26
N GLY A 274 -9.30 20.69 -4.16
CA GLY A 274 -10.15 20.42 -5.31
C GLY A 274 -9.88 19.10 -6.04
N TYR A 275 -9.01 18.24 -5.50
CA TYR A 275 -8.78 16.90 -6.04
C TYR A 275 -10.05 16.04 -5.97
N VAL A 276 -10.34 15.31 -7.05
CA VAL A 276 -11.43 14.33 -7.09
C VAL A 276 -10.82 12.93 -7.16
N PRO A 277 -11.11 12.04 -6.21
CA PRO A 277 -10.50 10.72 -6.17
C PRO A 277 -11.20 9.76 -7.12
N PHE A 278 -10.76 9.69 -8.37
CA PHE A 278 -11.29 8.70 -9.32
C PHE A 278 -10.69 7.31 -9.07
N PHE A 279 -11.48 6.29 -9.38
CA PHE A 279 -11.04 4.90 -9.42
C PHE A 279 -10.84 4.49 -10.89
N ASP A 280 -9.59 4.48 -11.32
CA ASP A 280 -9.13 4.08 -12.65
C ASP A 280 -7.84 3.25 -12.48
N PRO A 281 -7.93 1.98 -12.03
CA PRO A 281 -6.76 1.17 -11.72
C PRO A 281 -5.91 0.84 -12.94
N THR A 282 -6.47 0.91 -14.16
CA THR A 282 -5.72 0.74 -15.42
C THR A 282 -5.05 2.03 -15.87
N GLY A 283 -5.54 3.19 -15.40
CA GLY A 283 -5.03 4.51 -15.77
C GLY A 283 -5.34 4.92 -17.21
N THR A 284 -6.23 4.17 -17.87
CA THR A 284 -6.56 4.32 -19.30
C THR A 284 -7.77 5.20 -19.53
N VAL A 285 -8.61 5.41 -18.51
CA VAL A 285 -9.83 6.21 -18.64
C VAL A 285 -9.47 7.69 -18.69
N TYR A 286 -8.55 8.12 -17.82
CA TYR A 286 -8.11 9.51 -17.74
C TYR A 286 -6.72 9.76 -18.32
N ASN A 287 -5.99 8.71 -18.72
CA ASN A 287 -4.60 8.79 -19.20
C ASN A 287 -3.63 9.46 -18.20
N GLU A 288 -3.99 9.46 -16.91
CA GLU A 288 -3.21 10.05 -15.82
C GLU A 288 -2.46 8.98 -15.00
N GLY A 289 -2.39 7.75 -15.52
CA GLY A 289 -1.86 6.60 -14.80
C GLY A 289 -2.84 6.03 -13.78
N PRO A 290 -2.47 4.93 -13.09
CA PRO A 290 -3.38 4.19 -12.23
C PRO A 290 -3.84 5.02 -11.01
N GLN A 291 -5.17 5.19 -10.89
CA GLN A 291 -5.85 5.89 -9.79
C GLN A 291 -6.70 4.91 -9.00
N TYR A 292 -6.65 4.97 -7.66
CA TYR A 292 -7.31 4.01 -6.78
C TYR A 292 -8.36 4.64 -5.87
N GLY A 293 -8.86 5.83 -6.22
CA GLY A 293 -9.92 6.53 -5.49
C GLY A 293 -9.68 6.62 -3.99
N CYS A 294 -10.70 6.26 -3.21
CA CYS A 294 -10.62 6.21 -1.74
C CYS A 294 -9.96 4.94 -1.18
N ILE A 295 -9.68 3.93 -2.01
CA ILE A 295 -9.19 2.62 -1.52
C ILE A 295 -7.78 2.75 -0.99
N GLN A 296 -6.90 3.46 -1.71
CA GLN A 296 -5.52 3.69 -1.31
C GLN A 296 -5.35 5.05 -0.63
N PRO A 297 -4.46 5.17 0.38
CA PRO A 297 -4.02 6.46 0.87
C PRO A 297 -3.37 7.25 -0.27
N ASN A 298 -3.74 8.52 -0.40
CA ASN A 298 -3.18 9.42 -1.40
C ASN A 298 -2.91 10.78 -0.76
N LYS A 299 -1.77 11.41 -1.08
CA LYS A 299 -1.38 12.76 -0.63
C LYS A 299 -2.39 13.85 -1.03
N HIS A 300 -3.18 13.58 -2.07
CA HIS A 300 -4.23 14.45 -2.56
C HIS A 300 -5.58 14.24 -1.85
N LEU A 301 -5.69 13.27 -0.94
CA LEU A 301 -6.84 13.12 -0.06
C LEU A 301 -6.62 13.92 1.23
N LYS A 302 -7.64 14.67 1.63
CA LYS A 302 -7.67 15.40 2.90
C LYS A 302 -8.10 14.48 4.05
N HIS A 303 -9.17 13.72 3.83
CA HIS A 303 -9.67 12.73 4.78
C HIS A 303 -10.01 11.44 4.04
N ARG A 304 -9.81 10.30 4.70
CA ARG A 304 -10.16 8.96 4.21
C ARG A 304 -10.59 8.11 5.39
N PHE A 305 -11.75 7.49 5.28
CA PHE A 305 -12.37 6.64 6.29
C PHE A 305 -12.78 5.32 5.66
N LEU A 306 -12.46 4.21 6.31
CA LEU A 306 -13.07 2.91 6.04
C LEU A 306 -14.30 2.77 6.94
N LEU A 307 -15.48 3.06 6.42
CA LEU A 307 -16.71 3.09 7.21
C LEU A 307 -17.24 1.70 7.53
N LEU A 308 -17.17 0.79 6.55
CA LEU A 308 -17.69 -0.57 6.67
C LEU A 308 -16.74 -1.58 6.02
N ASP A 309 -16.56 -2.73 6.66
CA ASP A 309 -15.83 -3.89 6.12
C ASP A 309 -16.49 -5.17 6.67
N ARG A 310 -17.06 -6.00 5.79
CA ARG A 310 -17.76 -7.23 6.21
C ARG A 310 -16.82 -8.28 6.80
N ASN A 311 -15.56 -8.33 6.34
CA ASN A 311 -14.62 -9.37 6.76
C ASN A 311 -13.83 -8.96 8.01
N GLN A 312 -13.58 -7.66 8.18
CA GLN A 312 -12.78 -7.11 9.28
C GLN A 312 -13.47 -5.87 9.89
N PRO A 313 -14.62 -6.01 10.55
CA PRO A 313 -15.36 -4.88 11.12
C PRO A 313 -14.57 -4.11 12.20
N GLU A 314 -13.56 -4.73 12.81
CA GLU A 314 -12.68 -4.13 13.81
C GLU A 314 -11.72 -3.06 13.26
N VAL A 315 -11.42 -3.06 11.96
CA VAL A 315 -10.49 -2.11 11.33
C VAL A 315 -11.18 -0.87 10.75
N THR A 316 -12.48 -0.71 11.01
CA THR A 316 -13.31 0.40 10.51
C THR A 316 -13.16 1.67 11.33
N ASP A 317 -13.22 2.82 10.66
CA ASP A 317 -13.23 4.15 11.25
C ASP A 317 -14.63 4.47 11.77
N LYS A 318 -14.88 4.20 13.05
CA LYS A 318 -16.21 4.38 13.68
C LYS A 318 -16.53 5.83 14.06
N TYR A 319 -15.50 6.64 14.29
CA TYR A 319 -15.62 8.00 14.81
C TYR A 319 -14.73 8.97 14.05
N PHE A 320 -15.18 10.22 13.95
CA PHE A 320 -14.36 11.34 13.54
C PHE A 320 -14.56 12.50 14.50
N HIS A 321 -13.49 12.94 15.16
CA HIS A 321 -13.54 13.94 16.24
C HIS A 321 -14.64 13.66 17.29
N ASP A 322 -14.66 12.43 17.81
CA ASP A 322 -15.59 11.92 18.82
C ASP A 322 -17.08 11.88 18.40
N VAL A 323 -17.38 12.08 17.11
CA VAL A 323 -18.72 11.89 16.55
C VAL A 323 -18.77 10.56 15.80
N PRO A 324 -19.69 9.65 16.15
CA PRO A 324 -19.84 8.39 15.44
C PRO A 324 -20.39 8.61 14.03
N PHE A 325 -19.89 7.84 13.07
CA PHE A 325 -20.48 7.71 11.76
C PHE A 325 -21.78 6.89 11.79
N ASP A 326 -21.89 5.95 12.74
CA ASP A 326 -23.05 5.06 12.89
C ASP A 326 -23.44 4.42 11.54
N ALA A 327 -22.43 3.90 10.84
CA ALA A 327 -22.59 3.27 9.55
C ALA A 327 -22.95 1.79 9.74
N HIS A 328 -23.90 1.29 8.94
CA HIS A 328 -24.33 -0.11 8.97
C HIS A 328 -24.64 -0.61 7.56
N PHE A 329 -24.40 -1.89 7.30
CA PHE A 329 -24.96 -2.51 6.09
C PHE A 329 -26.48 -2.66 6.24
N ALA A 330 -27.22 -2.53 5.14
CA ALA A 330 -28.67 -2.75 5.14
C ALA A 330 -29.05 -4.15 5.67
N SER A 331 -28.19 -5.14 5.42
CA SER A 331 -28.38 -6.52 5.88
C SER A 331 -28.29 -6.70 7.40
N GLU A 332 -27.68 -5.75 8.12
CA GLU A 332 -27.47 -5.82 9.57
C GLU A 332 -28.64 -5.24 10.36
N LEU A 333 -29.46 -4.41 9.71
CA LEU A 333 -30.58 -3.72 10.33
C LEU A 333 -31.90 -4.38 9.89
N SER A 334 -32.69 -4.84 10.86
CA SER A 334 -33.95 -5.56 10.59
C SER A 334 -34.95 -4.72 9.79
N GLU A 335 -34.94 -3.41 9.98
CA GLU A 335 -35.76 -2.44 9.26
C GLU A 335 -35.43 -2.34 7.76
N PHE A 336 -34.21 -2.71 7.34
CA PHE A 336 -33.76 -2.66 5.94
C PHE A 336 -33.61 -4.04 5.30
N HIS A 337 -34.11 -5.10 5.94
CA HIS A 337 -34.02 -6.47 5.41
C HIS A 337 -34.66 -6.61 4.01
N SER A 338 -35.69 -5.81 3.71
CA SER A 338 -36.31 -5.78 2.39
C SER A 338 -35.32 -5.38 1.30
N VAL A 339 -34.42 -4.42 1.54
CA VAL A 339 -33.39 -3.98 0.58
C VAL A 339 -32.41 -5.12 0.29
N SER A 340 -31.93 -5.82 1.32
CA SER A 340 -31.02 -6.96 1.14
C SER A 340 -31.69 -8.21 0.54
N SER A 341 -33.02 -8.28 0.56
CA SER A 341 -33.78 -9.35 -0.09
C SER A 341 -34.05 -9.10 -1.58
N MET A 342 -33.86 -7.86 -2.06
CA MET A 342 -34.06 -7.52 -3.46
C MET A 342 -32.94 -8.12 -4.32
N PRO A 343 -33.26 -8.79 -5.45
CA PRO A 343 -32.26 -9.40 -6.30
C PRO A 343 -31.38 -8.34 -6.96
N GLY A 344 -30.06 -8.46 -6.79
CA GLY A 344 -29.08 -7.57 -7.41
C GLY A 344 -28.98 -6.18 -6.77
N VAL A 345 -29.48 -6.01 -5.55
CA VAL A 345 -29.42 -4.77 -4.78
C VAL A 345 -28.76 -5.04 -3.42
N ASP A 346 -27.90 -4.12 -2.99
CA ASP A 346 -27.43 -4.05 -1.59
C ASP A 346 -27.27 -2.58 -1.20
N GLY A 347 -27.13 -2.30 0.09
CA GLY A 347 -27.04 -0.93 0.57
C GLY A 347 -26.40 -0.78 1.94
N PHE A 348 -26.24 0.47 2.35
CA PHE A 348 -25.72 0.86 3.65
C PHE A 348 -26.37 2.16 4.12
N THR A 349 -26.23 2.43 5.41
CA THR A 349 -26.67 3.67 6.04
C THR A 349 -25.49 4.35 6.74
N LEU A 350 -25.56 5.67 6.90
CA LEU A 350 -24.51 6.48 7.53
C LEU A 350 -25.12 7.76 8.11
N LYS A 351 -24.77 8.14 9.35
CA LYS A 351 -25.06 9.48 9.88
C LYS A 351 -24.03 10.50 9.39
N VAL A 352 -24.52 11.62 8.86
CA VAL A 352 -23.62 12.64 8.29
C VAL A 352 -23.01 13.59 9.33
N ASP A 353 -23.44 13.52 10.60
CA ASP A 353 -23.02 14.44 11.69
C ASP A 353 -21.51 14.59 11.85
N ALA A 354 -20.77 13.49 11.71
CA ALA A 354 -19.32 13.47 11.77
C ALA A 354 -18.69 14.42 10.72
N LEU A 355 -19.30 14.55 9.54
CA LEU A 355 -18.79 15.34 8.42
C LEU A 355 -18.86 16.85 8.63
N TYR A 356 -19.63 17.31 9.62
CA TYR A 356 -19.75 18.73 9.96
C TYR A 356 -18.70 19.20 10.97
N LYS A 357 -17.80 18.32 11.41
CA LYS A 357 -16.72 18.71 12.31
C LYS A 357 -15.61 19.41 11.54
N VAL A 358 -15.41 20.69 11.87
CA VAL A 358 -14.28 21.48 11.37
C VAL A 358 -13.02 21.07 12.14
N ALA A 359 -11.92 20.83 11.43
CA ALA A 359 -10.61 20.65 12.04
C ALA A 359 -10.28 21.92 12.84
N VAL A 360 -10.27 21.83 14.17
CA VAL A 360 -9.84 22.93 15.03
C VAL A 360 -8.31 23.04 14.88
N PRO A 361 -7.77 24.15 14.36
CA PRO A 361 -6.33 24.38 14.42
C PRO A 361 -6.00 24.66 15.88
N LEU A 362 -5.21 23.78 16.51
CA LEU A 362 -4.51 24.13 17.74
C LEU A 362 -3.48 25.23 17.41
N VAL A 363 -3.88 26.50 17.48
CA VAL A 363 -2.94 27.63 17.43
C VAL A 363 -3.25 28.60 18.57
N ARG A 364 -2.40 28.57 19.61
CA ARG A 364 -2.11 29.74 20.43
C ARG A 364 -1.43 30.78 19.53
N ARG A 365 -2.17 31.82 19.12
CA ARG A 365 -1.77 33.24 18.98
C ARG A 365 -2.61 33.95 17.90
N GLY A 366 -3.32 35.00 18.33
CA GLY A 366 -3.51 36.24 17.58
C GLY A 366 -4.46 36.22 16.38
N TRP A 367 -5.71 36.62 16.62
CA TRP A 367 -6.72 36.91 15.59
C TRP A 367 -6.30 38.03 14.63
N ARG A 368 -6.72 37.92 13.35
CA ARG A 368 -7.26 39.05 12.57
C ARG A 368 -8.36 38.50 11.67
N GLY A 369 -9.56 39.06 11.81
CA GLY A 369 -10.77 38.59 11.13
C GLY A 369 -10.83 39.01 9.68
N GLN A 370 -11.15 38.04 8.83
CA GLN A 370 -12.07 38.11 7.70
C GLN A 370 -12.34 36.67 7.23
N ASP A 371 -13.51 36.45 6.65
CA ASP A 371 -13.97 35.22 6.00
C ASP A 371 -14.68 34.20 6.91
N PHE A 372 -15.80 34.67 7.46
CA PHE A 372 -16.97 33.85 7.75
C PHE A 372 -17.95 34.03 6.58
N GLU A 373 -17.98 33.08 5.64
CA GLU A 373 -19.11 32.69 4.78
C GLU A 373 -18.61 31.71 3.70
N GLY A 374 -19.01 30.43 3.75
CA GLY A 374 -18.67 29.52 2.65
C GLY A 374 -18.66 28.01 2.90
N GLN A 375 -19.14 27.49 4.04
CA GLN A 375 -19.11 26.04 4.33
C GLN A 375 -20.47 25.46 4.75
N SER A 376 -21.53 25.81 4.01
CA SER A 376 -22.87 25.26 4.23
C SER A 376 -23.50 24.62 2.99
N ARG A 377 -22.73 24.39 1.92
CA ARG A 377 -23.22 23.71 0.71
C ARG A 377 -22.14 22.80 0.15
N LEU A 378 -22.12 21.52 0.50
CA LEU A 378 -21.06 20.64 0.02
C LEU A 378 -21.45 19.17 -0.03
N TRP A 379 -22.61 18.85 -0.60
CA TRP A 379 -22.86 17.55 -1.22
C TRP A 379 -23.76 17.77 -2.44
N GLN A 380 -23.26 17.50 -3.65
CA GLN A 380 -24.05 17.46 -4.88
C GLN A 380 -23.42 16.38 -5.77
N LYS A 381 -24.21 15.48 -6.35
CA LYS A 381 -23.71 14.42 -7.25
C LYS A 381 -23.71 14.92 -8.70
N GLU A 382 -22.55 14.98 -9.35
CA GLU A 382 -22.43 15.28 -10.80
C GLU A 382 -22.58 13.99 -11.61
N GLU A 383 -23.27 14.06 -12.75
CA GLU A 383 -23.61 12.91 -13.59
C GLU A 383 -22.91 13.06 -14.96
N ARG A 384 -22.09 12.08 -15.37
CA ARG A 384 -21.55 11.98 -16.74
C ARG A 384 -21.56 10.55 -17.25
N HIS A 385 -22.08 10.38 -18.46
CA HIS A 385 -22.39 9.11 -19.09
C HIS A 385 -21.17 8.30 -19.60
N ARG A 386 -21.24 6.99 -19.32
CA ARG A 386 -20.72 5.77 -20.01
C ARG A 386 -19.21 5.59 -20.23
N GLY A 387 -18.74 4.37 -19.86
CA GLY A 387 -17.94 3.55 -20.77
C GLY A 387 -16.88 2.59 -20.18
N SER A 388 -17.28 1.51 -19.48
CA SER A 388 -16.46 0.30 -19.19
C SER A 388 -15.23 0.50 -18.26
N SER A 389 -14.69 -0.46 -17.50
CA SER A 389 -14.85 -1.92 -17.40
C SER A 389 -14.36 -2.40 -16.02
N GLN A 390 -14.81 -3.60 -15.61
CA GLN A 390 -14.26 -4.49 -14.56
C GLN A 390 -14.87 -4.41 -13.13
N SER A 391 -15.93 -5.21 -12.94
CA SER A 391 -16.28 -6.05 -11.77
C SER A 391 -15.79 -5.63 -10.36
N ARG A 392 -15.99 -4.37 -10.00
CA ARG A 392 -16.34 -3.92 -8.65
C ARG A 392 -17.13 -2.64 -8.85
N ALA A 393 -18.36 -2.63 -8.34
CA ALA A 393 -19.22 -1.46 -8.38
C ALA A 393 -18.65 -0.38 -7.46
N GLU A 394 -17.88 0.55 -7.99
CA GLU A 394 -17.16 1.53 -7.17
C GLU A 394 -17.50 2.94 -7.63
N PHE A 395 -18.12 3.69 -6.73
CA PHE A 395 -18.56 5.06 -6.98
C PHE A 395 -17.73 6.03 -6.16
N CYS A 396 -17.05 6.94 -6.85
CA CYS A 396 -16.43 8.12 -6.26
C CYS A 396 -16.95 9.33 -7.05
N GLY A 397 -17.69 10.23 -6.38
CA GLY A 397 -18.16 11.48 -6.98
C GLY A 397 -17.27 12.67 -6.58
N GLY A 398 -17.04 13.60 -7.49
CA GLY A 398 -16.47 14.92 -7.19
C GLY A 398 -16.59 15.91 -8.35
N TRP A 399 -16.61 17.21 -8.01
CA TRP A 399 -16.85 18.36 -8.89
C TRP A 399 -15.60 19.26 -9.07
N PRO A 400 -15.52 20.05 -10.15
CA PRO A 400 -14.57 21.15 -10.36
C PRO A 400 -15.03 22.51 -9.73
N PRO A 401 -14.15 23.54 -9.64
CA PRO A 401 -14.45 24.79 -8.94
C PRO A 401 -15.37 25.75 -9.73
N VAL A 402 -16.36 26.32 -9.02
CA VAL A 402 -17.13 27.48 -9.47
C VAL A 402 -16.34 28.76 -9.16
N VAL A 403 -15.96 29.50 -10.19
CA VAL A 403 -15.35 30.84 -10.06
C VAL A 403 -16.45 31.85 -9.72
N PRO A 404 -16.27 32.75 -8.73
CA PRO A 404 -17.20 33.84 -8.50
C PRO A 404 -17.09 34.88 -9.62
N SER A 405 -18.21 35.18 -10.26
CA SER A 405 -18.39 36.33 -11.14
C SER A 405 -18.29 37.64 -10.35
N GLY A 406 -17.35 38.49 -10.75
CA GLY A 406 -17.16 39.86 -10.25
C GLY A 406 -16.50 40.72 -11.33
N HIS A 407 -17.06 41.91 -11.54
CA HIS A 407 -17.01 42.72 -12.76
C HIS A 407 -15.71 43.50 -13.06
N LEU A 408 -15.61 43.86 -14.35
CA LEU A 408 -15.04 45.06 -14.99
C LEU A 408 -13.56 45.08 -15.42
N CYS A 409 -13.33 45.09 -16.74
CA CYS A 409 -12.77 46.23 -17.50
C CYS A 409 -12.83 45.96 -19.03
N ASP A 410 -13.33 46.95 -19.78
CA ASP A 410 -13.58 46.97 -21.23
C ASP A 410 -12.40 47.44 -22.10
N TRP A 411 -12.54 47.17 -23.42
CA TRP A 411 -11.98 47.79 -24.66
C TRP A 411 -10.68 47.19 -25.30
N PRO A 412 -10.41 47.34 -26.63
CA PRO A 412 -11.14 46.79 -27.81
C PRO A 412 -10.26 46.37 -29.05
N GLY A 413 -10.87 45.70 -30.05
CA GLY A 413 -10.47 45.66 -31.49
C GLY A 413 -9.36 44.66 -31.89
N GLU A 414 -9.21 44.14 -33.12
CA GLU A 414 -9.94 44.15 -34.40
C GLU A 414 -9.19 43.14 -35.34
N HIS A 415 -9.89 42.53 -36.32
CA HIS A 415 -9.43 41.92 -37.60
C HIS A 415 -8.52 40.66 -37.70
N GLY A 416 -8.91 39.74 -38.60
CA GLY A 416 -7.98 38.89 -39.37
C GLY A 416 -8.49 37.51 -39.83
N ARG A 417 -8.77 37.33 -41.14
CA ARG A 417 -9.18 36.08 -41.82
C ARG A 417 -8.01 35.10 -42.09
N ALA A 418 -8.31 33.78 -42.07
CA ALA A 418 -7.95 32.64 -42.96
C ALA A 418 -6.49 32.48 -43.52
N PRO A 419 -5.99 31.28 -43.96
CA PRO A 419 -6.71 30.15 -44.55
C PRO A 419 -6.20 28.70 -44.25
N ARG A 420 -6.92 27.71 -44.82
CA ARG A 420 -6.66 26.25 -44.82
C ARG A 420 -5.55 25.83 -45.81
N PRO A 421 -4.86 24.69 -45.61
CA PRO A 421 -4.09 24.02 -46.66
C PRO A 421 -4.76 22.75 -47.22
N ALA A 422 -4.27 22.36 -48.40
CA ALA A 422 -4.89 21.53 -49.43
C ALA A 422 -4.51 20.04 -49.40
N ILE A 423 -5.33 19.24 -50.10
CA ILE A 423 -5.21 17.81 -50.39
C ILE A 423 -4.40 17.63 -51.71
N PRO A 424 -3.49 16.64 -51.83
CA PRO A 424 -2.89 16.28 -53.11
C PRO A 424 -3.66 15.15 -53.82
N ARG A 425 -3.83 15.30 -55.15
CA ARG A 425 -4.38 14.31 -56.09
C ARG A 425 -3.26 13.39 -56.61
N SER A 426 -3.56 12.11 -56.79
CA SER A 426 -2.79 11.15 -57.59
C SER A 426 -3.46 10.90 -58.96
N PRO A 427 -2.71 10.45 -59.99
CA PRO A 427 -3.21 10.32 -61.36
C PRO A 427 -3.74 8.91 -61.70
N LEU A 428 -4.43 8.84 -62.83
CA LEU A 428 -5.29 7.78 -63.35
C LEU A 428 -4.59 6.95 -64.46
N GLU A 429 -5.19 5.77 -64.74
CA GLU A 429 -5.04 4.90 -65.94
C GLU A 429 -3.79 3.98 -66.01
N THR A 430 -3.80 2.72 -66.48
CA THR A 430 -4.75 1.81 -67.17
C THR A 430 -4.11 0.40 -67.26
N GLY A 431 -4.88 -0.67 -67.47
CA GLY A 431 -4.43 -1.80 -68.32
C GLY A 431 -4.35 -3.22 -67.72
N LEU A 432 -5.42 -3.99 -67.94
CA LEU A 432 -5.51 -5.40 -68.41
C LEU A 432 -4.26 -6.33 -68.38
N GLY A 433 -4.47 -7.59 -67.95
CA GLY A 433 -3.69 -8.76 -68.41
C GLY A 433 -3.40 -9.81 -67.32
N GLY A 434 -3.95 -11.02 -67.46
CA GLY A 434 -3.84 -12.10 -66.47
C GLY A 434 -2.50 -12.81 -66.39
N TRP A 435 -2.33 -13.63 -65.35
CA TRP A 435 -2.28 -15.10 -65.33
C TRP A 435 -2.49 -15.56 -63.88
#